data_AF-A0A820N034-F1
#
_entry.id   AF-A0A820N034-F1
#
_cell.length_a   1.000
_cell.length_b   1.000
_cell.length_c   1.000
_cell.angle_alpha   90.00
_cell.angle_beta   90.00
_cell.angle_gamma   90.00
#
_symmetry.space_group_name_H-M   'P 1'
#
loop_
_entity.id
_entity.type
_entity.pdbx_description
1 polymer ?
#
loop_
_entity_poly.entity_id
_entity_poly.type
_entity_poly.pdbx_seq_one_letter_code
_entity_poly.pdbx_strand_id
1 'polypeptide(L)'
;MYNSEQTDDKVSDNDLQKPNIYNQYLPYYESIKRQRLESFKEICENLSRLIQSQELQPGFPLWSSRLQNFISLYGFSFTKTNHIKLINFYLSILSIKNLNYASANICFDTLTQLTRRTRMITRNDLIIDWRIFYVWSKLVLFNHDESYSLVSISKHIVNSFVFCVRNCRPYFSVTATQEILDEFRPYLCPFDTVCRDVIGYLDMFLPVHLPPELHHQGCKLWLSEFLDIWETVYNNPTWEQNLISLFSFVAWCNIGYIDWEPWLARIFTKILKNFSLPVGNVELKKSTEHYSIPVVATWIVAMMGNHSSCIKYLRDLLSAIKNFYHPSNTGDFQTELVSFLSMLAQAFVDRVYL
;
A
#
# COMPACT_ATOMS: atom_id res chain seq x y z
N MET A 1 -31.66 11.51 46.52
CA MET A 1 -32.13 12.40 45.43
C MET A 1 -30.93 12.60 44.52
N TYR A 2 -30.66 11.67 43.60
CA TYR A 2 -31.11 11.71 42.19
C TYR A 2 -30.88 13.07 41.53
N ASN A 3 -29.75 13.24 40.84
CA ASN A 3 -29.69 13.19 39.37
C ASN A 3 -28.27 13.56 38.90
N SER A 4 -27.46 12.53 38.65
CA SER A 4 -26.40 12.62 37.64
C SER A 4 -27.08 12.39 36.30
N GLU A 5 -27.32 13.46 35.54
CA GLU A 5 -27.69 13.36 34.13
C GLU A 5 -26.52 12.73 33.37
N GLN A 6 -26.57 11.41 33.19
CA GLN A 6 -25.88 10.75 32.09
C GLN A 6 -26.57 11.20 30.80
N THR A 7 -25.97 12.18 30.14
CA THR A 7 -26.25 12.48 28.75
C THR A 7 -25.85 11.25 27.93
N ASP A 8 -26.83 10.37 27.68
CA ASP A 8 -26.76 9.38 26.60
C ASP A 8 -26.62 10.17 25.30
N ASP A 9 -25.38 10.33 24.83
CA ASP A 9 -25.09 10.74 23.46
C ASP A 9 -25.75 9.73 22.53
N LYS A 10 -26.99 10.04 22.08
CA LYS A 10 -27.68 9.27 21.05
C LYS A 10 -26.91 9.43 19.74
N VAL A 11 -25.90 8.59 19.54
CA VAL A 11 -25.21 8.45 18.26
C VAL A 11 -26.27 8.10 17.22
N SER A 12 -26.55 9.03 16.31
CA SER A 12 -27.49 8.81 15.23
C SER A 12 -26.88 7.82 14.24
N ASP A 13 -27.70 6.96 13.62
CA ASP A 13 -27.23 6.07 12.54
C ASP A 13 -26.58 6.86 11.39
N ASN A 14 -26.91 8.16 11.26
CA ASN A 14 -26.32 9.07 10.27
C ASN A 14 -24.84 9.44 10.57
N ASP A 15 -24.38 9.31 11.81
CA ASP A 15 -23.01 9.67 12.21
C ASP A 15 -22.01 8.52 12.00
N LEU A 16 -22.50 7.34 11.62
CA LEU A 16 -21.70 6.12 11.47
C LEU A 16 -21.05 6.04 10.09
N GLN A 17 -19.77 5.66 10.05
CA GLN A 17 -19.05 5.55 8.79
C GLN A 17 -19.37 4.22 8.07
N LYS A 18 -19.98 4.29 6.89
CA LYS A 18 -20.15 3.16 5.95
C LYS A 18 -20.53 1.83 6.65
N PRO A 19 -21.72 1.77 7.26
CA PRO A 19 -22.24 0.52 7.80
C PRO A 19 -22.40 -0.53 6.69
N ASN A 20 -22.35 -1.80 7.05
CA ASN A 20 -22.63 -2.88 6.10
C ASN A 20 -24.10 -2.80 5.65
N ILE A 21 -24.29 -2.47 4.36
CA ILE A 21 -25.60 -2.25 3.74
C ILE A 21 -26.46 -3.52 3.81
N TYR A 22 -25.85 -4.71 3.78
CA TYR A 22 -26.60 -5.97 3.78
C TYR A 22 -27.31 -6.26 5.11
N ASN A 23 -26.84 -5.67 6.22
CA ASN A 23 -27.41 -5.92 7.54
C ASN A 23 -28.86 -5.43 7.64
N GLN A 24 -29.24 -4.40 6.87
CA GLN A 24 -30.60 -3.83 6.89
C GLN A 24 -31.67 -4.77 6.31
N TYR A 25 -31.25 -5.77 5.52
CA TYR A 25 -32.16 -6.73 4.89
C TYR A 25 -32.39 -8.00 5.73
N LEU A 26 -31.76 -8.09 6.91
CA LEU A 26 -31.93 -9.25 7.78
C LEU A 26 -33.23 -9.14 8.59
N PRO A 27 -33.98 -10.25 8.79
CA PRO A 27 -35.26 -10.24 9.53
C PRO A 27 -35.16 -9.70 10.96
N TYR A 28 -33.96 -9.71 11.54
CA TYR A 28 -33.65 -9.31 12.92
C TYR A 28 -32.73 -8.07 12.97
N TYR A 29 -32.86 -7.15 12.01
CA TYR A 29 -32.03 -5.94 11.91
C TYR A 29 -32.04 -5.07 13.18
N GLU A 30 -33.18 -4.92 13.85
CA GLU A 30 -33.26 -4.14 15.10
C GLU A 30 -32.41 -4.77 16.23
N SER A 31 -32.35 -6.11 16.29
CA SER A 31 -31.45 -6.81 17.22
C SER A 31 -29.99 -6.55 16.88
N ILE A 32 -29.65 -6.58 15.58
CA ILE A 32 -28.30 -6.29 15.08
C ILE A 32 -27.87 -4.86 15.43
N LYS A 33 -28.75 -3.86 15.29
CA LYS A 33 -28.42 -2.47 15.65
C LYS A 33 -27.99 -2.35 17.10
N ARG A 34 -28.73 -2.99 18.02
CA ARG A 34 -28.43 -3.00 19.45
C ARG A 34 -27.13 -3.74 19.73
N GLN A 35 -27.00 -4.97 19.22
CA GLN A 35 -25.81 -5.80 19.40
C GLN A 35 -24.55 -5.11 18.89
N ARG A 36 -24.63 -4.42 17.75
CA ARG A 36 -23.52 -3.63 17.19
C ARG A 36 -23.06 -2.52 18.14
N LEU A 37 -23.98 -1.73 18.70
CA LEU A 37 -23.63 -0.65 19.63
C LEU A 37 -22.99 -1.21 20.91
N GLU A 38 -23.60 -2.25 21.49
CA GLU A 38 -23.08 -2.92 22.69
C GLU A 38 -21.70 -3.54 22.44
N SER A 39 -21.53 -4.26 21.33
CA SER A 39 -20.26 -4.89 20.96
C SER A 39 -19.16 -3.86 20.76
N PHE A 40 -19.45 -2.75 20.08
CA PHE A 40 -18.46 -1.69 19.87
C PHE A 40 -18.04 -1.04 21.19
N LYS A 41 -19.01 -0.77 22.07
CA LYS A 41 -18.76 -0.24 23.42
C LYS A 41 -17.88 -1.19 24.23
N GLU A 42 -18.22 -2.48 24.24
CA GLU A 42 -17.45 -3.52 24.93
C GLU A 42 -16.00 -3.60 24.41
N ILE A 43 -15.81 -3.54 23.08
CA ILE A 43 -14.46 -3.51 22.49
C ILE A 43 -13.67 -2.29 22.97
N CYS A 44 -14.27 -1.09 22.90
CA CYS A 44 -13.59 0.14 23.29
C CYS A 44 -13.23 0.16 24.78
N GLU A 45 -14.16 -0.26 25.65
CA GLU A 45 -13.94 -0.35 27.10
C GLU A 45 -12.78 -1.28 27.42
N ASN A 46 -12.78 -2.48 26.84
CA ASN A 46 -11.75 -3.46 27.17
C ASN A 46 -10.40 -3.12 26.54
N LEU A 47 -10.34 -2.57 25.32
CA LEU A 47 -9.09 -2.03 24.77
C LEU A 47 -8.52 -0.92 25.66
N SER A 48 -9.37 -0.06 26.22
CA SER A 48 -8.95 1.00 27.15
C SER A 48 -8.43 0.44 28.47
N ARG A 49 -9.08 -0.61 29.01
CA ARG A 49 -8.64 -1.30 30.23
C ARG A 49 -7.25 -1.93 30.09
N LEU A 50 -6.90 -2.46 28.92
CA LEU A 50 -5.57 -3.04 28.68
C LEU A 50 -4.44 -2.02 28.85
N ILE A 51 -4.67 -0.77 28.44
CA ILE A 51 -3.70 0.31 28.64
C ILE A 51 -3.60 0.64 30.13
N GLN A 52 -4.75 0.73 30.81
CA GLN A 52 -4.78 1.04 32.25
C GLN A 52 -4.10 -0.04 33.09
N SER A 53 -4.26 -1.31 32.73
CA SER A 53 -3.61 -2.43 33.43
C SER A 53 -2.14 -2.61 33.05
N GLN A 54 -1.65 -1.94 32.00
CA GLN A 54 -0.31 -2.13 31.41
C GLN A 54 -0.01 -3.58 30.99
N GLU A 55 -1.04 -4.42 30.88
CA GLU A 55 -0.94 -5.82 30.50
C GLU A 55 -1.62 -6.03 29.16
N LEU A 56 -0.81 -6.15 28.10
CA LEU A 56 -1.32 -6.41 26.75
C LEU A 56 -1.80 -7.86 26.61
N GLN A 57 -1.15 -8.83 27.28
CA GLN A 57 -1.50 -10.24 27.13
C GLN A 57 -2.31 -10.73 28.33
N PRO A 58 -3.35 -11.57 28.13
CA PRO A 58 -3.82 -12.16 26.86
C PRO A 58 -4.89 -11.32 26.11
N GLY A 59 -5.28 -10.15 26.65
CA GLY A 59 -6.47 -9.44 26.17
C GLY A 59 -6.30 -8.73 24.83
N PHE A 60 -5.11 -8.22 24.50
CA PHE A 60 -4.88 -7.43 23.29
C PHE A 60 -5.15 -8.22 22.00
N PRO A 61 -4.66 -9.46 21.82
CA PRO A 61 -5.05 -10.29 20.69
C PRO A 61 -6.56 -10.55 20.61
N LEU A 62 -7.19 -10.85 21.75
CA LEU A 62 -8.62 -11.15 21.80
C LEU A 62 -9.47 -9.95 21.34
N TRP A 63 -9.23 -8.78 21.91
CA TRP A 63 -10.02 -7.59 21.63
C TRP A 63 -9.72 -6.99 20.25
N SER A 64 -8.48 -7.10 19.78
CA SER A 64 -8.14 -6.72 18.41
C SER A 64 -8.80 -7.66 17.39
N SER A 65 -8.83 -8.96 17.65
CA SER A 65 -9.56 -9.91 16.80
C SER A 65 -11.07 -9.62 16.80
N ARG A 66 -11.66 -9.31 17.96
CA ARG A 66 -13.07 -8.88 18.05
C ARG A 66 -13.33 -7.60 17.25
N LEU A 67 -12.42 -6.63 17.26
CA LEU A 67 -12.53 -5.43 16.43
C LEU A 67 -12.46 -5.75 14.94
N GLN A 68 -11.53 -6.60 14.52
CA GLN A 68 -11.42 -7.00 13.11
C GLN A 68 -12.68 -7.74 12.63
N ASN A 69 -13.24 -8.60 13.47
CA ASN A 69 -14.50 -9.29 13.22
C ASN A 69 -15.68 -8.32 13.21
N PHE A 70 -15.71 -7.33 14.12
CA PHE A 70 -16.71 -6.28 14.13
C PHE A 70 -16.71 -5.51 12.80
N ILE A 71 -15.54 -5.11 12.29
CA ILE A 71 -15.43 -4.39 11.01
C ILE A 71 -15.89 -5.29 9.85
N SER A 72 -15.56 -6.58 9.89
CA SER A 72 -15.98 -7.55 8.88
C SER A 72 -17.50 -7.75 8.83
N LEU A 73 -18.16 -7.82 9.99
CA LEU A 73 -19.61 -8.05 10.09
C LEU A 73 -20.43 -6.76 9.87
N TYR A 74 -20.04 -5.68 10.54
CA TYR A 74 -20.83 -4.46 10.63
C TYR A 74 -20.29 -3.32 9.76
N GLY A 75 -19.11 -3.47 9.14
CA GLY A 75 -18.41 -2.37 8.49
C GLY A 75 -17.80 -1.41 9.51
N PHE A 76 -17.52 -0.18 9.09
CA PHE A 76 -16.90 0.85 9.94
C PHE A 76 -17.93 1.57 10.82
N SER A 77 -18.93 0.83 11.33
CA SER A 77 -20.12 1.33 12.03
C SER A 77 -19.82 1.99 13.39
N PHE A 78 -18.96 2.99 13.38
CA PHE A 78 -18.54 3.87 14.45
C PHE A 78 -18.29 5.26 13.86
N THR A 79 -18.22 6.27 14.73
CA THR A 79 -18.02 7.66 14.31
C THR A 79 -16.60 7.88 13.79
N LYS A 80 -16.42 8.90 12.96
CA LYS A 80 -15.10 9.33 12.45
C LYS A 80 -14.10 9.61 13.59
N THR A 81 -14.58 10.23 14.67
CA THR A 81 -13.79 10.49 15.87
C THR A 81 -13.27 9.21 16.51
N ASN A 82 -14.13 8.19 16.64
CA ASN A 82 -13.72 6.90 17.18
C ASN A 82 -12.78 6.15 16.25
N HIS A 83 -12.97 6.28 14.94
CA HIS A 83 -12.06 5.71 13.95
C HIS A 83 -10.63 6.26 14.11
N ILE A 84 -10.48 7.59 14.21
CA ILE A 84 -9.17 8.24 14.41
C ILE A 84 -8.56 7.81 15.75
N LYS A 85 -9.36 7.74 16.82
CA LYS A 85 -8.90 7.25 18.13
C LYS A 85 -8.38 5.82 18.05
N LEU A 86 -9.04 4.92 17.32
CA LEU A 86 -8.58 3.55 17.13
C LEU A 86 -7.24 3.50 16.38
N ILE A 87 -7.09 4.29 15.31
CA ILE A 87 -5.81 4.35 14.57
C ILE A 87 -4.69 4.83 15.49
N ASN A 88 -4.90 5.94 16.20
CA ASN A 88 -3.92 6.49 17.13
C ASN A 88 -3.60 5.52 18.27
N PHE A 89 -4.58 4.75 18.75
CA PHE A 89 -4.38 3.69 19.73
C PHE A 89 -3.40 2.63 19.23
N TYR A 90 -3.60 2.08 18.03
CA TYR A 90 -2.69 1.07 17.47
C TYR A 90 -1.30 1.64 17.12
N LEU A 91 -1.21 2.89 16.67
CA LEU A 91 0.08 3.58 16.49
C LEU A 91 0.82 3.79 17.81
N SER A 92 0.09 4.10 18.89
CA SER A 92 0.67 4.26 20.23
C SER A 92 1.22 2.93 20.75
N ILE A 93 0.53 1.81 20.50
CA ILE A 93 1.02 0.47 20.87
C ILE A 93 2.29 0.13 20.09
N LEU A 94 2.35 0.42 18.79
CA LEU A 94 3.57 0.23 18.00
C LEU A 94 4.77 1.07 18.49
N SER A 95 4.50 2.15 19.24
CA SER A 95 5.53 3.00 19.82
C SER A 95 6.06 2.50 21.17
N ILE A 96 5.48 1.42 21.74
CA ILE A 96 5.95 0.80 22.98
C ILE A 96 7.32 0.14 22.73
N LYS A 97 8.29 0.46 23.58
CA LYS A 97 9.62 -0.15 23.54
C LYS A 97 9.54 -1.66 23.81
N ASN A 98 10.30 -2.44 23.04
CA ASN A 98 10.36 -3.92 23.16
C ASN A 98 9.00 -4.62 23.00
N LEU A 99 8.09 -4.06 22.21
CA LEU A 99 6.87 -4.75 21.82
C LEU A 99 7.21 -6.05 21.06
N ASN A 100 6.57 -7.16 21.43
CA ASN A 100 6.80 -8.42 20.72
C ASN A 100 6.22 -8.40 19.28
N TYR A 101 6.84 -9.18 18.40
CA TYR A 101 6.45 -9.24 16.97
C TYR A 101 5.00 -9.71 16.75
N ALA A 102 4.46 -10.55 17.64
CA ALA A 102 3.06 -11.01 17.53
C ALA A 102 2.07 -9.86 17.73
N SER A 103 2.30 -9.01 18.75
CA SER A 103 1.47 -7.84 19.02
C SER A 103 1.66 -6.76 17.96
N ALA A 104 2.88 -6.60 17.44
CA ALA A 104 3.15 -5.71 16.31
C ALA A 104 2.39 -6.16 15.05
N ASN A 105 2.38 -7.46 14.75
CA ASN A 105 1.65 -8.01 13.62
C ASN A 105 0.14 -7.73 13.73
N ILE A 106 -0.45 -7.91 14.91
CA ILE A 106 -1.86 -7.55 15.18
C ILE A 106 -2.10 -6.07 14.89
N CYS A 107 -1.17 -5.18 15.27
CA CYS A 107 -1.27 -3.76 14.95
C CYS A 107 -1.19 -3.52 13.44
N PHE A 108 -0.27 -4.18 12.72
CA PHE A 108 -0.13 -4.04 11.27
C PHE A 108 -1.41 -4.46 10.53
N ASP A 109 -1.98 -5.62 10.88
CA ASP A 109 -3.20 -6.13 10.26
C ASP A 109 -4.40 -5.22 10.57
N THR A 110 -4.52 -4.76 11.82
CA THR A 110 -5.64 -3.89 12.23
C THR A 110 -5.53 -2.49 11.63
N LEU A 111 -4.33 -1.89 11.63
CA LEU A 111 -4.09 -0.60 10.97
C LEU A 111 -4.34 -0.70 9.47
N THR A 112 -3.92 -1.78 8.82
CA THR A 112 -4.23 -2.04 7.40
C THR A 112 -5.73 -2.04 7.18
N GLN A 113 -6.50 -2.77 8.01
CA GLN A 113 -7.96 -2.81 7.88
C GLN A 113 -8.59 -1.42 8.09
N LEU A 114 -8.14 -0.66 9.10
CA LEU A 114 -8.66 0.67 9.43
C LEU A 114 -8.35 1.70 8.33
N THR A 115 -7.14 1.68 7.79
CA THR A 115 -6.64 2.68 6.83
C THR A 115 -6.95 2.34 5.35
N ARG A 116 -7.40 1.12 5.05
CA ARG A 116 -7.66 0.63 3.68
C ARG A 116 -8.57 1.52 2.83
N ARG A 117 -9.50 2.24 3.45
CA ARG A 117 -10.49 3.08 2.76
C ARG A 117 -10.19 4.56 2.97
N THR A 118 -9.28 5.08 2.15
CA THR A 118 -8.81 6.48 2.16
C THR A 118 -9.93 7.52 1.99
N ARG A 119 -11.10 7.16 1.45
CA ARG A 119 -12.24 8.07 1.32
C ARG A 119 -12.92 8.40 2.66
N MET A 120 -12.65 7.68 3.75
CA MET A 120 -13.34 7.84 5.04
C MET A 120 -12.61 8.77 6.02
N ILE A 121 -11.29 8.87 5.89
CA ILE A 121 -10.43 9.74 6.69
C ILE A 121 -9.63 10.56 5.70
N THR A 122 -9.70 11.88 5.81
CA THR A 122 -8.88 12.76 4.99
C THR A 122 -7.54 13.01 5.67
N ARG A 123 -6.54 13.45 4.90
CA ARG A 123 -5.23 13.85 5.43
C ARG A 123 -5.30 14.95 6.49
N ASN A 124 -6.31 15.81 6.41
CA ASN A 124 -6.51 16.88 7.39
C ASN A 124 -6.95 16.34 8.76
N ASP A 125 -7.54 15.14 8.78
CA ASP A 125 -8.04 14.52 10.01
C ASP A 125 -6.99 13.67 10.72
N LEU A 126 -6.00 13.15 9.98
CA LEU A 126 -5.01 12.20 10.47
C LEU A 126 -3.65 12.48 9.86
N ILE A 127 -2.67 12.71 10.73
CA ILE A 127 -1.26 12.82 10.37
C ILE A 127 -0.51 11.72 11.12
N ILE A 128 0.22 10.90 10.39
CA ILE A 128 1.03 9.81 10.93
C ILE A 128 2.51 10.14 10.73
N ASP A 129 3.31 10.00 11.79
CA ASP A 129 4.76 10.06 11.70
C ASP A 129 5.30 8.75 11.10
N TRP A 130 5.98 8.86 9.95
CA TRP A 130 6.57 7.73 9.24
C TRP A 130 7.71 7.07 10.04
N ARG A 131 8.32 7.80 10.99
CA ARG A 131 9.44 7.30 11.82
C ARG A 131 9.04 6.11 12.69
N ILE A 132 7.78 6.02 13.11
CA ILE A 132 7.25 4.85 13.84
C ILE A 132 7.50 3.59 13.02
N PHE A 133 7.13 3.61 11.74
CA PHE A 133 7.31 2.49 10.84
C PHE A 133 8.77 2.31 10.42
N TYR A 134 9.56 3.39 10.35
CA TYR A 134 10.99 3.28 10.05
C TYR A 134 11.73 2.46 11.11
N VAL A 135 11.45 2.67 12.40
CA VAL A 135 12.00 1.83 13.48
C VAL A 135 11.63 0.37 13.27
N TRP A 136 10.35 0.08 12.96
CA TRP A 136 9.90 -1.28 12.70
C TRP A 136 10.51 -1.91 11.45
N SER A 137 10.77 -1.12 10.40
CA SER A 137 11.41 -1.65 9.18
C SER A 137 12.81 -2.18 9.44
N LYS A 138 13.60 -1.53 10.31
CA LYS A 138 14.91 -2.05 10.73
C LYS A 138 14.79 -3.37 11.50
N LEU A 139 13.77 -3.50 12.35
CA LEU A 139 13.52 -4.70 13.15
C LEU A 139 12.94 -5.87 12.34
N VAL A 140 12.13 -5.59 11.31
CA VAL A 140 11.38 -6.61 10.55
C VAL A 140 12.09 -7.02 9.26
N LEU A 141 12.72 -6.08 8.55
CA LEU A 141 13.31 -6.32 7.23
C LEU A 141 14.83 -6.50 7.28
N PHE A 142 15.50 -5.86 8.23
CA PHE A 142 16.96 -5.80 8.31
C PHE A 142 17.48 -6.31 9.65
N ASN A 143 16.80 -7.34 10.20
CA ASN A 143 17.19 -7.90 11.46
C ASN A 143 18.52 -8.67 11.31
N HIS A 144 19.62 -8.03 11.71
CA HIS A 144 20.94 -8.65 11.69
C HIS A 144 20.97 -9.94 12.53
N ASP A 145 20.11 -10.07 13.55
CA ASP A 145 20.02 -11.26 14.40
C ASP A 145 19.41 -12.47 13.67
N GLU A 146 18.70 -12.26 12.55
CA GLU A 146 18.22 -13.36 11.69
C GLU A 146 19.39 -14.10 11.04
N SER A 147 20.45 -13.38 10.67
CA SER A 147 21.67 -14.00 10.12
C SER A 147 22.37 -14.92 11.13
N TYR A 148 22.13 -14.70 12.42
CA TYR A 148 22.61 -15.54 13.52
C TYR A 148 21.55 -16.57 14.00
N SER A 149 20.41 -16.69 13.32
CA SER A 149 19.27 -17.55 13.68
C SER A 149 18.69 -17.31 15.08
N LEU A 150 18.91 -16.13 15.68
CA LEU A 150 18.45 -15.81 17.04
C LEU A 150 16.96 -15.42 17.07
N VAL A 151 16.44 -14.91 15.95
CA VAL A 151 15.04 -14.55 15.77
C VAL A 151 14.61 -15.00 14.37
N SER A 152 13.52 -15.76 14.28
CA SER A 152 12.89 -16.11 13.00
C SER A 152 11.62 -15.28 12.83
N ILE A 153 11.64 -14.36 11.86
CA ILE A 153 10.47 -13.56 11.50
C ILE A 153 9.76 -14.25 10.34
N SER A 154 8.46 -14.50 10.51
CA SER A 154 7.69 -15.14 9.45
C SER A 154 7.47 -14.18 8.27
N LYS A 155 7.44 -14.72 7.05
CA LYS A 155 7.10 -13.95 5.83
C LYS A 155 5.74 -13.25 5.94
N HIS A 156 4.82 -13.80 6.74
CA HIS A 156 3.54 -13.16 7.03
C HIS A 156 3.72 -11.80 7.70
N ILE A 157 4.54 -11.71 8.76
CA ILE A 157 4.76 -10.46 9.50
C ILE A 157 5.38 -9.39 8.59
N VAL A 158 6.37 -9.80 7.78
CA VAL A 158 6.99 -8.92 6.78
C VAL A 158 5.95 -8.37 5.81
N ASN A 159 5.09 -9.23 5.26
CA ASN A 159 4.04 -8.80 4.33
C ASN A 159 3.02 -7.87 5.01
N SER A 160 2.51 -8.24 6.18
CA SER A 160 1.57 -7.42 6.96
C SER A 160 2.15 -6.04 7.27
N PHE A 161 3.43 -5.97 7.62
CA PHE A 161 4.14 -4.71 7.83
C PHE A 161 4.17 -3.85 6.55
N VAL A 162 4.64 -4.41 5.43
CA VAL A 162 4.72 -3.67 4.15
C VAL A 162 3.34 -3.17 3.70
N PHE A 163 2.29 -4.00 3.83
CA PHE A 163 0.92 -3.59 3.54
C PHE A 163 0.44 -2.47 4.47
N CYS A 164 0.74 -2.56 5.77
CA CYS A 164 0.39 -1.53 6.74
C CYS A 164 1.01 -0.18 6.37
N VAL A 165 2.32 -0.14 6.10
CA VAL A 165 3.01 1.10 5.73
C VAL A 165 2.41 1.69 4.47
N ARG A 166 2.19 0.89 3.41
CA ARG A 166 1.59 1.36 2.15
C ARG A 166 0.19 1.95 2.33
N ASN A 167 -0.63 1.40 3.23
CA ASN A 167 -1.97 1.94 3.53
C ASN A 167 -1.93 3.18 4.45
N CYS A 168 -0.90 3.31 5.29
CA CYS A 168 -0.69 4.47 6.15
C CYS A 168 -0.03 5.65 5.42
N ARG A 169 0.71 5.38 4.33
CA ARG A 169 1.45 6.36 3.53
C ARG A 169 0.66 7.60 3.08
N PRO A 170 -0.64 7.52 2.71
CA PRO A 170 -1.43 8.72 2.39
C PRO A 170 -1.54 9.74 3.52
N TYR A 171 -1.37 9.30 4.77
CA TYR A 171 -1.51 10.11 5.98
C TYR A 171 -0.18 10.63 6.54
N PHE A 172 0.95 10.41 5.86
CA PHE A 172 2.22 10.99 6.28
C PHE A 172 2.18 12.51 6.22
N SER A 173 3.01 13.17 7.03
CA SER A 173 3.12 14.63 7.05
C SER A 173 3.54 15.18 5.68
N VAL A 174 3.31 16.47 5.43
CA VAL A 174 3.73 17.10 4.16
C VAL A 174 5.26 17.17 4.05
N THR A 175 5.95 17.30 5.19
CA THR A 175 7.42 17.30 5.28
C THR A 175 8.05 15.92 5.09
N ALA A 176 7.26 14.83 5.25
CA ALA A 176 7.78 13.46 5.21
C ALA A 176 8.54 13.14 3.93
N THR A 177 8.09 13.62 2.76
CA THR A 177 8.81 13.39 1.50
C THR A 177 10.25 13.90 1.58
N GLN A 178 10.44 15.13 2.04
CA GLN A 178 11.77 15.73 2.15
C GLN A 178 12.60 15.00 3.20
N GLU A 179 12.04 14.72 4.38
CA GLU A 179 12.74 13.99 5.45
C GLU A 179 13.19 12.59 5.03
N ILE A 180 12.35 11.88 4.27
CA ILE A 180 12.65 10.54 3.73
C ILE A 180 13.78 10.65 2.70
N LEU A 181 13.71 11.64 1.80
CA LEU A 181 14.77 11.86 0.82
C LEU A 181 16.08 12.23 1.51
N ASP A 182 16.07 13.13 2.49
CA ASP A 182 17.28 13.55 3.22
C ASP A 182 17.95 12.36 3.93
N GLU A 183 17.16 11.42 4.46
CA GLU A 183 17.66 10.21 5.12
C GLU A 183 18.28 9.21 4.10
N PHE A 184 17.63 8.98 2.97
CA PHE A 184 17.94 7.85 2.09
C PHE A 184 18.75 8.22 0.84
N ARG A 185 18.58 9.44 0.31
CA ARG A 185 19.24 9.90 -0.91
C ARG A 185 20.77 9.84 -0.88
N PRO A 186 21.47 10.10 0.26
CA PRO A 186 22.92 9.94 0.33
C PRO A 186 23.42 8.53 0.01
N TYR A 187 22.57 7.51 0.16
CA TYR A 187 22.90 6.10 -0.05
C TYR A 187 22.46 5.56 -1.43
N LEU A 188 21.93 6.42 -2.31
CA LEU A 188 21.55 6.05 -3.68
C LEU A 188 22.77 5.97 -4.61
N CYS A 189 23.67 5.03 -4.34
CA CYS A 189 24.78 4.69 -5.24
C CYS A 189 24.45 3.41 -6.01
N PRO A 190 24.15 3.44 -7.33
CA PRO A 190 23.76 2.26 -8.11
C PRO A 190 24.76 1.09 -8.07
N PHE A 191 26.01 1.36 -7.70
CA PHE A 191 27.10 0.38 -7.63
C PHE A 191 27.30 -0.23 -6.23
N ASP A 192 26.60 0.29 -5.21
CA ASP A 192 26.64 -0.22 -3.84
C ASP A 192 25.47 -1.20 -3.59
N THR A 193 25.72 -2.25 -2.82
CA THR A 193 24.69 -3.22 -2.42
C THR A 193 23.64 -2.58 -1.51
N VAL A 194 24.02 -1.53 -0.76
CA VAL A 194 23.11 -0.76 0.10
C VAL A 194 22.00 -0.09 -0.71
N CYS A 195 22.26 0.27 -1.97
CA CYS A 195 21.30 0.95 -2.83
C CYS A 195 20.02 0.13 -3.04
N ARG A 196 20.13 -1.21 -3.07
CA ARG A 196 18.95 -2.07 -3.18
C ARG A 196 17.99 -1.88 -2.01
N ASP A 197 18.54 -1.88 -0.80
CA ASP A 197 17.78 -1.79 0.43
C ASP A 197 17.16 -0.38 0.56
N VAL A 198 17.92 0.65 0.17
CA VAL A 198 17.49 2.06 0.08
C VAL A 198 16.32 2.23 -0.87
N ILE A 199 16.38 1.66 -2.07
CA ILE A 199 15.28 1.72 -3.04
C ILE A 199 14.05 0.96 -2.51
N GLY A 200 14.24 -0.15 -1.79
CA GLY A 200 13.16 -0.83 -1.08
C GLY A 200 12.49 0.06 -0.04
N TYR A 201 13.26 0.81 0.76
CA TYR A 201 12.72 1.80 1.69
C TYR A 201 11.95 2.91 0.97
N LEU A 202 12.48 3.43 -0.14
CA LEU A 202 11.84 4.49 -0.92
C LEU A 202 10.50 4.01 -1.53
N ASP A 203 10.45 2.82 -2.13
CA ASP A 203 9.20 2.23 -2.64
C ASP A 203 8.14 2.08 -1.53
N MET A 204 8.58 1.75 -0.32
CA MET A 204 7.69 1.56 0.82
C MET A 204 7.21 2.87 1.44
N PHE A 205 8.10 3.84 1.68
CA PHE A 205 7.82 5.02 2.49
C PHE A 205 7.47 6.29 1.69
N LEU A 206 8.00 6.45 0.49
CA LEU A 206 7.94 7.74 -0.22
C LEU A 206 6.49 8.11 -0.57
N PRO A 207 5.97 9.26 -0.08
CA PRO A 207 4.58 9.64 -0.33
C PRO A 207 4.29 9.88 -1.82
N VAL A 208 3.25 9.22 -2.34
CA VAL A 208 2.80 9.37 -3.74
C VAL A 208 1.39 9.97 -3.88
N HIS A 209 0.72 10.26 -2.75
CA HIS A 209 -0.69 10.64 -2.68
C HIS A 209 -0.91 12.13 -2.34
N LEU A 210 0.13 12.97 -2.39
CA LEU A 210 -0.04 14.39 -2.12
C LEU A 210 -0.97 15.02 -3.17
N PRO A 211 -1.84 15.96 -2.77
CA PRO A 211 -2.72 16.61 -3.72
C PRO A 211 -1.93 17.57 -4.64
N PRO A 212 -2.51 17.97 -5.79
CA PRO A 212 -1.83 18.78 -6.82
C PRO A 212 -1.15 20.05 -6.30
N GLU A 213 -1.76 20.72 -5.34
CA GLU A 213 -1.25 21.95 -4.74
C GLU A 213 0.09 21.72 -4.02
N LEU A 214 0.29 20.50 -3.50
CA LEU A 214 1.46 20.10 -2.73
C LEU A 214 2.45 19.21 -3.51
N HIS A 215 2.28 19.03 -4.82
CA HIS A 215 3.20 18.22 -5.64
C HIS A 215 4.66 18.71 -5.57
N HIS A 216 4.88 20.01 -5.32
CA HIS A 216 6.20 20.60 -5.13
C HIS A 216 6.93 20.09 -3.86
N GLN A 217 6.19 19.56 -2.88
CA GLN A 217 6.72 18.91 -1.67
C GLN A 217 6.56 17.39 -1.74
N GLY A 218 6.14 16.86 -2.89
CA GLY A 218 5.85 15.44 -3.12
C GLY A 218 6.68 14.89 -4.26
N CYS A 219 6.01 14.34 -5.27
CA CYS A 219 6.63 13.66 -6.40
C CYS A 219 7.64 14.52 -7.19
N LYS A 220 7.45 15.85 -7.25
CA LYS A 220 8.37 16.74 -7.99
C LYS A 220 9.77 16.83 -7.39
N LEU A 221 9.97 16.42 -6.13
CA LEU A 221 11.28 16.46 -5.48
C LEU A 221 12.24 15.36 -5.94
N TRP A 222 11.71 14.24 -6.47
CA TRP A 222 12.49 13.02 -6.69
C TRP A 222 12.20 12.31 -8.02
N LEU A 223 11.03 12.54 -8.65
CA LEU A 223 10.59 11.71 -9.78
C LEU A 223 11.53 11.81 -10.99
N SER A 224 11.93 13.02 -11.38
CA SER A 224 12.85 13.20 -12.52
C SER A 224 14.21 12.56 -12.26
N GLU A 225 14.81 12.82 -11.09
CA GLU A 225 16.07 12.21 -10.68
C GLU A 225 15.99 10.68 -10.72
N PHE A 226 14.92 10.09 -10.19
CA PHE A 226 14.81 8.63 -10.12
C PHE A 226 14.59 8.02 -11.52
N LEU A 227 13.88 8.70 -12.41
CA LEU A 227 13.73 8.30 -13.81
C LEU A 227 15.07 8.39 -14.56
N ASP A 228 15.88 9.41 -14.30
CA ASP A 228 17.22 9.55 -14.87
C ASP A 228 18.15 8.44 -14.38
N ILE A 229 18.17 8.16 -13.06
CA ILE A 229 18.91 7.02 -12.48
C ILE A 229 18.47 5.72 -13.16
N TRP A 230 17.16 5.49 -13.27
CA TRP A 230 16.61 4.29 -13.89
C TRP A 230 16.97 4.15 -15.38
N GLU A 231 17.07 5.27 -16.12
CA GLU A 231 17.51 5.26 -17.51
C GLU A 231 18.99 4.93 -17.67
N THR A 232 19.85 5.43 -16.77
CA THR A 232 21.30 5.21 -16.84
C THR A 232 21.72 3.76 -16.58
N VAL A 233 20.88 2.96 -15.90
CA VAL A 233 21.23 1.58 -15.52
C VAL A 233 20.66 0.56 -16.51
N TYR A 234 21.56 -0.11 -17.23
CA TYR A 234 21.22 -1.04 -18.32
C TYR A 234 21.18 -2.53 -17.94
N ASN A 235 21.62 -2.90 -16.74
CA ASN A 235 21.87 -4.30 -16.34
C ASN A 235 20.73 -4.97 -15.56
N ASN A 236 19.50 -4.44 -15.61
CA ASN A 236 18.33 -4.94 -14.85
C ASN A 236 18.69 -5.28 -13.39
N PRO A 237 19.06 -4.28 -12.58
CA PRO A 237 19.50 -4.52 -11.21
C PRO A 237 18.33 -5.00 -10.34
N THR A 238 18.67 -5.72 -9.27
CA THR A 238 17.71 -6.28 -8.30
C THR A 238 16.72 -5.30 -7.68
N TRP A 239 17.08 -4.02 -7.66
CA TRP A 239 16.25 -2.95 -7.14
C TRP A 239 15.30 -2.34 -8.16
N GLU A 240 15.43 -2.66 -9.45
CA GLU A 240 14.66 -2.04 -10.53
C GLU A 240 13.15 -2.29 -10.36
N GLN A 241 12.78 -3.48 -9.89
CA GLN A 241 11.37 -3.83 -9.65
C GLN A 241 10.73 -2.89 -8.62
N ASN A 242 11.46 -2.49 -7.58
CA ASN A 242 10.98 -1.55 -6.57
C ASN A 242 10.78 -0.14 -7.14
N LEU A 243 11.67 0.33 -8.02
CA LEU A 243 11.46 1.61 -8.72
C LEU A 243 10.25 1.55 -9.65
N ILE A 244 10.03 0.46 -10.38
CA ILE A 244 8.87 0.32 -11.27
C ILE A 244 7.57 0.26 -10.46
N SER A 245 7.59 -0.40 -9.30
CA SER A 245 6.50 -0.33 -8.32
C SER A 245 6.20 1.13 -7.95
N LEU A 246 7.22 1.87 -7.52
CA LEU A 246 7.09 3.28 -7.14
C LEU A 246 6.58 4.16 -8.29
N PHE A 247 7.09 4.00 -9.51
CA PHE A 247 6.66 4.74 -10.71
C PHE A 247 5.21 4.41 -11.09
N SER A 248 4.82 3.15 -11.01
CA SER A 248 3.44 2.72 -11.24
C SER A 248 2.48 3.37 -10.24
N PHE A 249 2.83 3.36 -8.94
CA PHE A 249 2.02 3.96 -7.90
C PHE A 249 1.92 5.48 -8.02
N VAL A 250 3.03 6.17 -8.31
CA VAL A 250 3.00 7.64 -8.50
C VAL A 250 2.22 8.02 -9.77
N ALA A 251 2.33 7.26 -10.85
CA ALA A 251 1.50 7.47 -12.03
C ALA A 251 0.02 7.31 -11.70
N TRP A 252 -0.35 6.23 -11.01
CA TRP A 252 -1.74 5.91 -10.68
C TRP A 252 -2.37 6.93 -9.73
N CYS A 253 -1.63 7.43 -8.75
CA CYS A 253 -2.15 8.42 -7.80
C CYS A 253 -2.22 9.84 -8.38
N ASN A 254 -1.50 10.11 -9.46
CA ASN A 254 -1.34 11.45 -10.04
C ASN A 254 -1.71 11.47 -11.54
N ILE A 255 -2.73 10.69 -11.91
CA ILE A 255 -3.22 10.59 -13.29
C ILE A 255 -3.58 11.98 -13.82
N GLY A 256 -3.01 12.35 -14.97
CA GLY A 256 -3.24 13.63 -15.63
C GLY A 256 -2.38 14.81 -15.12
N TYR A 257 -1.59 14.62 -14.05
CA TYR A 257 -0.73 15.67 -13.49
C TYR A 257 0.76 15.52 -13.82
N ILE A 258 1.18 14.32 -14.21
CA ILE A 258 2.57 14.03 -14.59
C ILE A 258 2.60 13.84 -16.11
N ASP A 259 3.46 14.60 -16.79
CA ASP A 259 3.76 14.38 -18.20
C ASP A 259 4.77 13.23 -18.32
N TRP A 260 4.34 12.10 -18.86
CA TRP A 260 5.19 10.92 -19.07
C TRP A 260 5.80 10.86 -20.46
N GLU A 261 5.41 11.76 -21.37
CA GLU A 261 5.77 11.74 -22.79
C GLU A 261 7.29 11.57 -23.04
N PRO A 262 8.19 12.26 -22.32
CA PRO A 262 9.64 12.11 -22.53
C PRO A 262 10.16 10.68 -22.31
N TRP A 263 9.51 9.90 -21.44
CA TRP A 263 9.98 8.58 -21.02
C TRP A 263 9.24 7.41 -21.69
N LEU A 264 8.12 7.66 -22.40
CA LEU A 264 7.27 6.59 -22.95
C LEU A 264 8.05 5.60 -23.81
N ALA A 265 8.87 6.07 -24.74
CA ALA A 265 9.64 5.19 -25.63
C ALA A 265 10.53 4.21 -24.83
N ARG A 266 11.19 4.69 -23.78
CA ARG A 266 12.04 3.88 -22.91
C ARG A 266 11.23 2.92 -22.07
N ILE A 267 10.12 3.38 -21.49
CA ILE A 267 9.22 2.58 -20.67
C ILE A 267 8.70 1.38 -21.45
N PHE A 268 8.13 1.60 -22.63
CA PHE A 268 7.61 0.51 -23.46
C PHE A 268 8.71 -0.42 -23.98
N THR A 269 9.91 0.10 -24.22
CA THR A 269 11.07 -0.74 -24.59
C THR A 269 11.49 -1.67 -23.44
N LYS A 270 11.58 -1.17 -22.20
CA LYS A 270 11.91 -1.99 -21.03
C LYS A 270 10.79 -2.99 -20.71
N ILE A 271 9.52 -2.61 -20.87
CA ILE A 271 8.37 -3.52 -20.74
C ILE A 271 8.43 -4.64 -21.79
N LEU A 272 8.73 -4.32 -23.06
CA LEU A 272 8.88 -5.35 -24.10
C LEU A 272 10.02 -6.31 -23.78
N LYS A 273 11.17 -5.80 -23.32
CA LYS A 273 12.31 -6.61 -22.87
C LYS A 273 11.95 -7.52 -21.70
N ASN A 274 11.09 -7.06 -20.78
CA ASN A 274 10.68 -7.83 -19.61
C ASN A 274 9.98 -9.15 -19.97
N PHE A 275 9.22 -9.19 -21.07
CA PHE A 275 8.57 -10.42 -21.54
C PHE A 275 9.55 -11.50 -22.03
N SER A 276 10.85 -11.19 -22.16
CA SER A 276 11.91 -12.14 -22.55
C SER A 276 11.55 -12.98 -23.78
N LEU A 277 10.90 -12.38 -24.78
CA LEU A 277 10.38 -13.09 -25.95
C LEU A 277 11.53 -13.57 -26.85
N PRO A 278 11.45 -14.80 -27.39
CA PRO A 278 12.46 -15.27 -28.34
C PRO A 278 12.36 -14.49 -29.65
N VAL A 279 13.46 -13.89 -30.08
CA VAL A 279 13.54 -13.14 -31.34
C VAL A 279 14.67 -13.73 -32.20
N GLY A 280 14.29 -14.35 -33.32
CA GLY A 280 15.23 -15.09 -34.17
C GLY A 280 15.70 -16.40 -33.54
N ASN A 281 16.94 -16.83 -33.85
CA ASN A 281 17.52 -18.09 -33.37
C ASN A 281 18.22 -17.96 -32.01
N VAL A 282 18.05 -16.84 -31.30
CA VAL A 282 18.71 -16.58 -30.01
C VAL A 282 17.67 -16.64 -28.91
N GLU A 283 17.77 -17.66 -28.06
CA GLU A 283 17.06 -17.69 -26.78
C GLU A 283 17.68 -16.65 -25.86
N LEU A 284 16.91 -15.62 -25.50
CA LEU A 284 17.30 -14.70 -24.45
C LEU A 284 17.29 -15.48 -23.12
N LYS A 285 18.41 -15.48 -22.39
CA LYS A 285 18.41 -15.98 -21.01
C LYS A 285 17.37 -15.19 -20.22
N LYS A 286 16.37 -15.89 -19.69
CA LYS A 286 15.41 -15.28 -18.77
C LYS A 286 16.16 -14.65 -17.62
N SER A 287 15.95 -13.34 -17.42
CA SER A 287 16.36 -12.66 -16.21
C SER A 287 15.73 -13.37 -15.02
N THR A 288 16.44 -13.53 -13.91
CA THR A 288 15.84 -14.03 -12.66
C THR A 288 14.84 -13.04 -12.06
N GLU A 289 14.87 -11.79 -12.52
CA GLU A 289 14.05 -10.70 -12.01
C GLU A 289 13.23 -10.11 -13.15
N HIS A 290 11.91 -10.22 -12.99
CA HIS A 290 10.90 -9.76 -13.93
C HIS A 290 10.01 -8.74 -13.25
N TYR A 291 9.57 -7.74 -14.00
CA TYR A 291 8.59 -6.77 -13.53
C TYR A 291 7.27 -7.47 -13.26
N SER A 292 6.64 -7.10 -12.15
CA SER A 292 5.31 -7.57 -11.81
C SER A 292 4.30 -7.11 -12.87
N ILE A 293 3.65 -8.07 -13.54
CA ILE A 293 2.67 -7.81 -14.59
C ILE A 293 1.52 -6.88 -14.14
N PRO A 294 0.91 -7.07 -12.96
CA PRO A 294 -0.08 -6.11 -12.44
C PRO A 294 0.45 -4.68 -12.29
N VAL A 295 1.69 -4.52 -11.82
CA VAL A 295 2.34 -3.21 -11.65
C VAL A 295 2.55 -2.54 -12.99
N VAL A 296 3.04 -3.28 -13.98
CA VAL A 296 3.24 -2.79 -15.36
C VAL A 296 1.92 -2.38 -15.99
N ALA A 297 0.88 -3.22 -15.89
CA ALA A 297 -0.45 -2.93 -16.41
C ALA A 297 -1.03 -1.65 -15.79
N THR A 298 -0.94 -1.51 -14.46
CA THR A 298 -1.37 -0.31 -13.72
C THR A 298 -0.62 0.94 -14.21
N TRP A 299 0.69 0.83 -14.43
CA TRP A 299 1.52 1.93 -14.88
C TRP A 299 1.12 2.40 -16.29
N ILE A 300 1.01 1.46 -17.24
CA ILE A 300 0.58 1.74 -18.61
C ILE A 300 -0.79 2.43 -18.60
N VAL A 301 -1.75 1.86 -17.88
CA VAL A 301 -3.09 2.43 -17.78
C VAL A 301 -3.05 3.81 -17.15
N ALA A 302 -2.28 4.04 -16.09
CA ALA A 302 -2.18 5.35 -15.45
C ALA A 302 -1.63 6.44 -16.39
N MET A 303 -0.70 6.10 -17.28
CA MET A 303 -0.08 7.02 -18.23
C MET A 303 -0.96 7.39 -19.44
N MET A 304 -2.09 6.70 -19.65
CA MET A 304 -3.00 7.05 -20.75
C MET A 304 -3.72 8.38 -20.49
N GLY A 305 -3.97 9.16 -21.53
CA GLY A 305 -4.72 10.43 -21.42
C GLY A 305 -4.82 11.13 -22.76
N ASN A 306 -5.69 12.15 -22.85
CA ASN A 306 -6.05 12.79 -24.11
C ASN A 306 -4.87 13.45 -24.86
N HIS A 307 -3.80 13.79 -24.15
CA HIS A 307 -2.60 14.42 -24.71
C HIS A 307 -1.36 13.52 -24.71
N SER A 308 -1.51 12.25 -24.33
CA SER A 308 -0.40 11.30 -24.18
C SER A 308 -0.33 10.35 -25.36
N SER A 309 0.86 10.13 -25.91
CA SER A 309 1.10 9.13 -26.96
C SER A 309 1.08 7.70 -26.41
N CYS A 310 0.81 7.48 -25.12
CA CYS A 310 0.85 6.16 -24.47
C CYS A 310 -0.02 5.11 -25.19
N ILE A 311 -1.18 5.48 -25.73
CA ILE A 311 -2.04 4.54 -26.48
C ILE A 311 -1.36 4.08 -27.78
N LYS A 312 -0.61 4.96 -28.45
CA LYS A 312 0.17 4.61 -29.64
C LYS A 312 1.24 3.59 -29.28
N TYR A 313 2.04 3.86 -28.24
CA TYR A 313 3.08 2.92 -27.78
C TYR A 313 2.49 1.59 -27.31
N LEU A 314 1.32 1.60 -26.66
CA LEU A 314 0.63 0.36 -26.30
C LEU A 314 0.19 -0.43 -27.54
N ARG A 315 -0.34 0.24 -28.57
CA ARG A 315 -0.68 -0.42 -29.84
C ARG A 315 0.54 -1.04 -30.49
N ASP A 316 1.67 -0.33 -30.48
CA ASP A 316 2.93 -0.82 -31.05
C ASP A 316 3.46 -2.01 -30.26
N LEU A 317 3.40 -1.96 -28.92
CA LEU A 317 3.73 -3.09 -28.04
C LEU A 317 2.86 -4.31 -28.34
N LEU A 318 1.53 -4.15 -28.33
CA LEU A 318 0.57 -5.21 -28.63
C LEU A 318 0.79 -5.81 -30.03
N SER A 319 1.16 -4.98 -31.01
CA SER A 319 1.49 -5.43 -32.36
C SER A 319 2.78 -6.26 -32.37
N ALA A 320 3.81 -5.85 -31.62
CA ALA A 320 5.07 -6.57 -31.51
C ALA A 320 4.91 -7.95 -30.84
N ILE A 321 4.02 -8.06 -29.84
CA ILE A 321 3.79 -9.32 -29.12
C ILE A 321 2.66 -10.18 -29.72
N LYS A 322 1.95 -9.69 -30.75
CA LYS A 322 0.75 -10.34 -31.32
C LYS A 322 0.97 -11.80 -31.71
N ASN A 323 2.08 -12.10 -32.37
CA ASN A 323 2.35 -13.45 -32.87
C ASN A 323 2.51 -14.47 -31.73
N PHE A 324 2.96 -14.05 -30.55
CA PHE A 324 3.15 -14.90 -29.39
C PHE A 324 1.83 -15.30 -28.71
N TYR A 325 0.69 -14.70 -29.09
CA TYR A 325 -0.64 -15.13 -28.65
C TYR A 325 -1.29 -16.18 -29.55
N HIS A 326 -0.70 -16.48 -30.72
CA HIS A 326 -1.27 -17.48 -31.61
C HIS A 326 -1.21 -18.87 -30.93
N PRO A 327 -2.27 -19.69 -30.97
CA PRO A 327 -2.30 -20.99 -30.29
C PRO A 327 -1.16 -21.95 -30.68
N SER A 328 -0.60 -21.79 -31.87
CA SER A 328 0.55 -22.58 -32.34
C SER A 328 1.91 -22.12 -31.80
N ASN A 329 1.99 -20.93 -31.20
CA ASN A 329 3.23 -20.37 -30.65
C ASN A 329 3.21 -20.51 -29.12
N THR A 330 3.26 -21.76 -28.65
CA THR A 330 3.32 -22.08 -27.22
C THR A 330 4.74 -21.94 -26.69
N GLY A 331 4.88 -21.35 -25.51
CA GLY A 331 6.14 -21.25 -24.79
C GLY A 331 5.94 -20.67 -23.41
N ASP A 332 7.02 -20.61 -22.63
CA ASP A 332 6.92 -20.18 -21.23
C ASP A 332 6.44 -18.73 -21.05
N PHE A 333 6.54 -17.89 -22.08
CA PHE A 333 6.05 -16.50 -22.08
C PHE A 333 4.51 -16.39 -22.09
N GLN A 334 3.80 -17.46 -22.47
CA GLN A 334 2.35 -17.41 -22.69
C GLN A 334 1.58 -17.04 -21.43
N THR A 335 1.97 -17.59 -20.27
CA THR A 335 1.32 -17.29 -18.98
C THR A 335 1.44 -15.81 -18.63
N GLU A 336 2.61 -15.21 -18.81
CA GLU A 336 2.86 -13.80 -18.53
C GLU A 336 2.11 -12.89 -19.52
N LEU A 337 2.11 -13.24 -20.80
CA LEU A 337 1.40 -12.50 -21.83
C LEU A 337 -0.13 -12.51 -21.64
N VAL A 338 -0.70 -13.66 -21.29
CA VAL A 338 -2.14 -13.76 -20.98
C VAL A 338 -2.47 -12.99 -19.70
N SER A 339 -1.64 -13.11 -18.66
CA SER A 339 -1.76 -12.31 -17.43
C SER A 339 -1.72 -10.82 -17.74
N PHE A 340 -0.84 -10.39 -18.65
CA PHE A 340 -0.70 -8.98 -19.04
C PHE A 340 -1.99 -8.43 -19.65
N LEU A 341 -2.62 -9.11 -20.60
CA LEU A 341 -3.90 -8.64 -21.17
C LEU A 341 -5.00 -8.58 -20.12
N SER A 342 -5.09 -9.59 -19.25
CA SER A 342 -6.08 -9.64 -18.18
C SER A 342 -5.90 -8.47 -17.19
N MET A 343 -4.67 -8.25 -16.72
CA MET A 343 -4.35 -7.17 -15.78
C MET A 343 -4.48 -5.79 -16.42
N LEU A 344 -4.18 -5.64 -17.72
CA LEU A 344 -4.38 -4.39 -18.45
C LEU A 344 -5.86 -4.03 -18.54
N ALA A 345 -6.72 -5.01 -18.87
CA ALA A 345 -8.16 -4.82 -18.89
C ALA A 345 -8.70 -4.49 -17.49
N GLN A 346 -8.28 -5.22 -16.46
CA GLN A 346 -8.69 -4.96 -15.08
C GLN A 346 -8.27 -3.55 -14.61
N ALA A 347 -7.02 -3.17 -14.83
CA ALA A 347 -6.53 -1.84 -14.46
C ALA A 347 -7.27 -0.73 -15.21
N PHE A 348 -7.62 -0.93 -16.48
CA PHE A 348 -8.43 0.01 -17.24
C PHE A 348 -9.83 0.16 -16.66
N VAL A 349 -10.49 -0.95 -16.33
CA VAL A 349 -11.79 -0.96 -15.66
C VAL A 349 -11.71 -0.24 -14.32
N ASP A 350 -10.73 -0.56 -13.47
CA ASP A 350 -10.53 0.08 -12.18
C ASP A 350 -10.35 1.59 -12.32
N ARG A 351 -9.60 2.04 -13.34
CA ARG A 351 -9.39 3.46 -13.61
C ARG A 351 -10.68 4.18 -13.99
N VAL A 352 -11.57 3.55 -14.78
CA VAL A 352 -12.85 4.15 -15.17
C VAL A 352 -13.78 4.36 -13.97
N TYR A 353 -13.62 3.55 -12.91
CA TYR A 353 -14.41 3.62 -11.69
C TYR A 353 -13.75 4.40 -10.53
N LEU A 354 -12.55 4.97 -10.73
CA LEU A 354 -11.90 5.85 -9.76
C LEU A 354 -12.75 7.10 -9.52
#